data_AF-A0A7V3FZW3-F1
#
_entry.id   AF-A0A7V3FZW3-F1
#
_cell.length_a   1.000
_cell.length_b   1.000
_cell.length_c   1.000
_cell.angle_alpha   90.00
_cell.angle_beta   90.00
_cell.angle_gamma   90.00
#
_symmetry.space_group_name_H-M   'P 1'
#
loop_
_entity.id
_entity.type
_entity.pdbx_description
1 polymer ?
#
loop_
_entity_poly.entity_id
_entity_poly.type
_entity_poly.pdbx_seq_one_letter_code
_entity_poly.pdbx_strand_id
1 'polypeptide(L)'
;MSRWYVARDGKTQGPYPTEQLQQQVASGLLRPGDLVCAEGNREWKPASTIPGLFPGGEEEFIAPVPTVLSQWLARLSKPMLFGILGALGCLIGAILVEAPYRWLLPGKPKSQVTTKHIKPQVDVIFVLDVTGSMQPAIDGVRQSIGAFVDGLSQRDLDVQVGLTSFRDRVDDLGVTPEDPVSFNFDGMGVTRDLDAFRARVKALEARGGGDPPESALDALVHASRQKYRPDSFRVLVLITDEAPRIPDKEMQSIEQTARQLRANGIRQLRSVIYRGDEAHRQLLRAFNPTEEPRPFLLQEIMQGGSLDPILPRLRDEISTEVVKEKSVKAVQSQEEFAEGSGGRLLLAVCVWTALLALGTALALIIGQKVYLRRPWLDGPALSKGSASILAGLVGGFVAQGFFQLIGGGPAVELFTRLIGWSLLGGLVGAG
;
A
#
# COMPACT_ATOMS: atom_id res chain seq x y z
N MET A 1 11.31 -79.87 14.51
CA MET A 1 10.12 -79.11 14.94
C MET A 1 10.55 -77.66 15.13
N SER A 2 10.07 -76.75 14.29
CA SER A 2 10.46 -75.34 14.37
C SER A 2 9.86 -74.71 15.64
N ARG A 3 10.68 -74.06 16.47
CA ARG A 3 10.20 -73.29 17.61
C ARG A 3 10.31 -71.80 17.35
N TRP A 4 9.46 -71.03 18.02
CA TRP A 4 9.25 -69.62 17.75
C TRP A 4 9.16 -68.79 19.02
N TYR A 5 9.71 -67.59 18.95
CA TYR A 5 9.58 -66.56 19.97
C TYR A 5 8.53 -65.54 19.54
N VAL A 6 7.77 -64.98 20.48
CA VAL A 6 6.75 -63.94 20.25
C VAL A 6 7.12 -62.71 21.08
N ALA A 7 7.04 -61.51 20.50
CA ALA A 7 7.23 -60.27 21.23
C ALA A 7 5.90 -59.74 21.76
N ARG A 8 5.75 -59.60 23.09
CA ARG A 8 4.60 -58.97 23.74
C ARG A 8 5.05 -58.01 24.81
N ASP A 9 4.45 -56.82 24.87
CA ASP A 9 4.75 -55.79 25.87
C ASP A 9 6.25 -55.48 26.03
N GLY A 10 6.98 -55.49 24.91
CA GLY A 10 8.43 -55.26 24.88
C GLY A 10 9.29 -56.41 25.42
N LYS A 11 8.71 -57.58 25.72
CA LYS A 11 9.41 -58.79 26.16
C LYS A 11 9.26 -59.94 25.16
N THR A 12 10.35 -60.68 25.00
CA THR A 12 10.38 -61.92 24.20
C THR A 12 9.86 -63.09 25.04
N GLN A 13 8.82 -63.79 24.56
CA GLN A 13 8.23 -64.96 25.19
C GLN A 13 8.39 -66.19 24.27
N GLY A 14 8.69 -67.35 24.84
CA GLY A 14 8.95 -68.59 24.10
C GLY A 14 10.18 -69.35 24.62
N PRO A 15 10.68 -70.35 23.88
CA PRO A 15 10.25 -70.76 22.55
C PRO A 15 9.00 -71.65 22.57
N TYR A 16 8.01 -71.33 21.72
CA TYR A 16 6.79 -72.11 21.52
C TYR A 16 6.90 -73.01 20.28
N PRO A 17 6.45 -74.27 20.33
CA PRO A 17 6.27 -75.09 19.15
C PRO A 17 5.12 -74.54 18.27
N THR A 18 5.17 -74.79 16.96
CA THR A 18 4.17 -74.30 15.98
C THR A 18 2.73 -74.63 16.37
N GLU A 19 2.45 -75.79 16.95
CA GLU A 19 1.10 -76.18 17.42
C GLU A 19 0.59 -75.26 18.52
N GLN A 20 1.47 -74.85 19.45
CA GLN A 20 1.11 -73.95 20.54
C GLN A 20 0.91 -72.51 20.04
N LEU A 21 1.61 -72.10 18.97
CA LEU A 21 1.32 -70.84 18.28
C LEU A 21 -0.05 -70.88 17.60
N GLN A 22 -0.42 -71.98 16.94
CA GLN A 22 -1.75 -72.14 16.34
C GLN A 22 -2.87 -72.09 17.39
N GLN A 23 -2.65 -72.68 18.57
CA GLN A 23 -3.57 -72.55 19.71
C GLN A 23 -3.67 -71.10 20.22
N GLN A 24 -2.55 -70.35 20.23
CA GLN A 24 -2.57 -68.92 20.60
C GLN A 24 -3.30 -68.06 19.56
N VAL A 25 -3.23 -68.41 18.27
CA VAL A 25 -4.05 -67.78 17.23
C VAL A 25 -5.52 -68.10 17.44
N ALA A 26 -5.86 -69.37 17.68
CA ALA A 26 -7.25 -69.81 17.89
C ALA A 26 -7.90 -69.19 19.13
N SER A 27 -7.11 -68.88 20.16
CA SER A 27 -7.57 -68.21 21.39
C SER A 27 -7.52 -66.67 21.32
N GLY A 28 -7.11 -66.09 20.17
CA GLY A 28 -6.98 -64.64 20.00
C GLY A 28 -5.82 -64.00 20.76
N LEU A 29 -4.96 -64.81 21.38
CA LEU A 29 -3.77 -64.41 22.13
C LEU A 29 -2.61 -63.99 21.23
N LEU A 30 -2.58 -64.45 19.98
CA LEU A 30 -1.61 -64.04 18.94
C LEU A 30 -2.36 -63.46 17.74
N ARG A 31 -2.08 -62.21 17.41
CA ARG A 31 -2.70 -61.47 16.31
C ARG A 31 -1.79 -61.47 15.07
N PRO A 32 -2.35 -61.27 13.85
CA PRO A 32 -1.57 -61.26 12.61
C PRO A 32 -0.38 -60.27 12.60
N GLY A 33 -0.51 -59.13 13.29
CA GLY A 33 0.52 -58.10 13.37
C GLY A 33 1.58 -58.31 14.47
N ASP A 34 1.43 -59.31 15.33
CA ASP A 34 2.37 -59.56 16.43
C ASP A 34 3.70 -60.10 15.87
N LEU A 35 4.82 -59.65 16.42
CA LEU A 35 6.14 -60.04 15.92
C LEU A 35 6.55 -61.41 16.47
N VAL A 36 7.01 -62.28 15.57
CA VAL A 36 7.51 -63.61 15.86
C VAL A 36 8.89 -63.84 15.25
N CYS A 37 9.71 -64.67 15.88
CA CYS A 37 11.07 -64.97 15.45
C CYS A 37 11.35 -66.46 15.56
N ALA A 38 11.83 -67.09 14.48
CA ALA A 38 12.23 -68.49 14.50
C ALA A 38 13.46 -68.70 15.39
N GLU A 39 13.51 -69.81 16.11
CA GLU A 39 14.67 -70.23 16.90
C GLU A 39 15.91 -70.35 16.00
N GLY A 40 16.97 -69.60 16.32
CA GLY A 40 18.20 -69.53 15.53
C GLY A 40 18.26 -68.40 14.49
N ASN A 41 17.14 -67.70 14.24
CA ASN A 41 17.11 -66.49 13.41
C ASN A 41 17.08 -65.23 14.31
N ARG A 42 17.55 -64.09 13.80
CA ARG A 42 17.49 -62.77 14.47
C ARG A 42 16.44 -61.84 13.85
N GLU A 43 15.77 -62.27 12.80
CA GLU A 43 14.80 -61.47 12.06
C GLU A 43 13.38 -61.67 12.62
N TRP A 44 12.83 -60.61 13.22
CA TRP A 44 11.44 -60.57 13.69
C TRP A 44 10.51 -60.26 12.53
N LYS A 45 9.52 -61.12 12.31
CA LYS A 45 8.51 -60.96 11.25
C LYS A 45 7.11 -60.97 11.86
N PRO A 46 6.11 -60.30 11.26
CA PRO A 46 4.73 -60.42 11.69
C PRO A 46 4.26 -61.87 11.66
N ALA A 47 3.44 -62.31 12.62
CA ALA A 47 2.92 -63.67 12.72
C ALA A 47 2.16 -64.08 11.44
N SER A 48 1.53 -63.13 10.75
CA SER A 48 0.86 -63.33 9.46
C SER A 48 1.78 -63.85 8.35
N THR A 49 3.10 -63.67 8.47
CA THR A 49 4.06 -64.14 7.47
C THR A 49 4.37 -65.64 7.56
N ILE A 50 3.89 -66.34 8.61
CA ILE A 50 4.09 -67.78 8.76
C ILE A 50 2.99 -68.53 7.99
N PRO A 51 3.33 -69.31 6.95
CA PRO A 51 2.34 -70.08 6.19
C PRO A 51 1.61 -71.08 7.09
N GLY A 52 0.26 -71.07 7.04
CA GLY A 52 -0.58 -72.01 7.79
C GLY A 52 -0.76 -71.72 9.28
N LEU A 53 -0.33 -70.54 9.76
CA LEU A 53 -0.52 -70.13 11.16
C LEU A 53 -1.90 -69.50 11.43
N PHE A 54 -2.52 -68.87 10.44
CA PHE A 54 -3.86 -68.27 10.53
C PHE A 54 -4.85 -68.98 9.60
N PRO A 55 -6.06 -69.34 10.07
CA PRO A 55 -7.09 -69.96 9.24
C PRO A 55 -7.80 -68.88 8.39
N GLY A 56 -7.37 -68.74 7.14
CA GLY A 56 -7.87 -67.75 6.19
C GLY A 56 -6.79 -67.43 5.16
N GLY A 57 -6.91 -68.04 3.98
CA GLY A 57 -5.90 -67.98 2.92
C GLY A 57 -5.66 -66.56 2.39
N GLU A 58 -4.41 -66.35 1.95
CA GLU A 58 -4.02 -65.47 0.83
C GLU A 58 -4.79 -64.15 0.71
N GLU A 59 -4.56 -63.20 1.62
CA GLU A 59 -4.59 -61.79 1.25
C GLU A 59 -3.14 -61.29 1.14
N GLU A 60 -2.65 -61.21 -0.09
CA GLU A 60 -1.42 -60.48 -0.43
C GLU A 60 -1.50 -59.08 0.16
N PHE A 61 -0.67 -58.79 1.16
CA PHE A 61 -0.44 -57.42 1.59
C PHE A 61 0.35 -56.71 0.48
N ILE A 62 -0.37 -56.17 -0.51
CA ILE A 62 0.22 -55.33 -1.56
C ILE A 62 0.75 -54.08 -0.86
N ALA A 63 2.07 -54.00 -0.65
CA ALA A 63 2.71 -52.75 -0.28
C ALA A 63 2.28 -51.68 -1.31
N PRO A 64 1.83 -50.48 -0.89
CA PRO A 64 1.33 -49.49 -1.83
C PRO A 64 2.40 -49.27 -2.90
N VAL A 65 2.03 -49.50 -4.17
CA VAL A 65 2.93 -49.27 -5.30
C VAL A 65 3.45 -47.85 -5.15
N PRO A 66 4.78 -47.64 -5.05
CA PRO A 66 5.33 -46.31 -4.86
C PRO A 66 4.89 -45.46 -6.05
N THR A 67 4.00 -44.50 -5.79
CA THR A 67 3.51 -43.56 -6.79
C THR A 67 4.69 -42.82 -7.41
N VAL A 68 4.54 -42.38 -8.66
CA VAL A 68 5.56 -41.57 -9.36
C VAL A 68 6.05 -40.41 -8.49
N LEU A 69 5.15 -39.83 -7.69
CA LEU A 69 5.45 -38.78 -6.72
C LEU A 69 6.43 -39.22 -5.63
N SER A 70 6.24 -40.42 -5.06
CA SER A 70 7.10 -40.96 -4.00
C SER A 70 8.51 -41.30 -4.52
N GLN A 71 8.61 -41.81 -5.75
CA GLN A 71 9.90 -42.11 -6.39
C GLN A 71 10.66 -40.83 -6.74
N TRP A 72 9.95 -39.80 -7.17
CA TRP A 72 10.53 -38.49 -7.45
C TRP A 72 11.01 -37.80 -6.17
N LEU A 73 10.19 -37.79 -5.11
CA LEU A 73 10.56 -37.22 -3.81
C LEU A 73 11.79 -37.91 -3.18
N ALA A 74 11.94 -39.22 -3.38
CA ALA A 74 13.09 -39.98 -2.88
C ALA A 74 14.43 -39.62 -3.53
N ARG A 75 14.42 -38.97 -4.70
CA ARG A 75 15.63 -38.53 -5.42
C ARG A 75 16.15 -37.17 -4.96
N LEU A 76 15.41 -36.47 -4.11
CA LEU A 76 15.76 -35.14 -3.65
C LEU A 76 16.75 -35.18 -2.47
N SER A 77 17.67 -34.21 -2.45
CA SER A 77 18.51 -34.00 -1.27
C SER A 77 17.65 -33.51 -0.09
N LYS A 78 18.06 -33.82 1.15
CA LYS A 78 17.35 -33.39 2.36
C LYS A 78 16.99 -31.89 2.36
N PRO A 79 17.91 -30.94 2.10
CA PRO A 79 17.57 -29.52 2.08
C PRO A 79 16.56 -29.15 0.99
N MET A 80 16.59 -29.82 -0.16
CA MET A 80 15.67 -29.57 -1.27
C MET A 80 14.25 -30.07 -0.96
N LEU A 81 14.13 -31.22 -0.28
CA LEU A 81 12.86 -31.75 0.21
C LEU A 81 12.20 -30.77 1.19
N PHE A 82 12.96 -30.29 2.19
CA PHE A 82 12.45 -29.30 3.15
C PHE A 82 12.15 -27.95 2.50
N GLY A 83 12.92 -27.53 1.49
CA GLY A 83 12.63 -26.35 0.70
C GLY A 83 11.29 -26.43 -0.03
N ILE A 84 11.00 -27.57 -0.67
CA ILE A 84 9.73 -27.80 -1.38
C ILE A 84 8.55 -27.88 -0.39
N LEU A 85 8.71 -28.57 0.74
CA LEU A 85 7.70 -28.62 1.81
C LEU A 85 7.43 -27.23 2.39
N GLY A 86 8.47 -26.44 2.65
CA GLY A 86 8.35 -25.05 3.09
C GLY A 86 7.61 -24.18 2.07
N ALA A 87 7.96 -24.30 0.78
CA ALA A 87 7.29 -23.57 -0.30
C ALA A 87 5.81 -23.96 -0.44
N LEU A 88 5.48 -25.25 -0.32
CA LEU A 88 4.11 -25.74 -0.34
C LEU A 88 3.31 -25.22 0.88
N GLY A 89 3.96 -25.18 2.05
CA GLY A 89 3.40 -24.57 3.27
C GLY A 89 3.10 -23.09 3.11
N CYS A 90 4.02 -22.34 2.50
CA CYS A 90 3.82 -20.93 2.16
C CYS A 90 2.67 -20.73 1.17
N LEU A 91 2.55 -21.59 0.16
CA LEU A 91 1.47 -21.52 -0.83
C LEU A 91 0.10 -21.78 -0.19
N ILE A 92 -0.01 -22.84 0.62
CA ILE A 92 -1.25 -23.17 1.34
C ILE A 92 -1.60 -22.05 2.33
N GLY A 93 -0.61 -21.53 3.06
CA GLY A 93 -0.76 -20.38 3.95
C GLY A 93 -1.27 -19.15 3.18
N ALA A 94 -0.66 -18.82 2.04
CA ALA A 94 -1.08 -17.68 1.22
C ALA A 94 -2.55 -17.81 0.78
N ILE A 95 -2.94 -18.98 0.26
CA ILE A 95 -4.31 -19.23 -0.23
C ILE A 95 -5.34 -19.16 0.91
N LEU A 96 -5.08 -19.81 2.04
CA LEU A 96 -6.02 -19.84 3.17
C LEU A 96 -6.19 -18.48 3.83
N VAL A 97 -5.14 -17.65 3.78
CA VAL A 97 -5.11 -16.36 4.47
C VAL A 97 -5.57 -15.23 3.54
N GLU A 98 -5.57 -15.41 2.22
CA GLU A 98 -5.97 -14.39 1.24
C GLU A 98 -7.38 -13.86 1.48
N ALA A 99 -8.33 -14.76 1.82
CA ALA A 99 -9.71 -14.39 2.12
C ALA A 99 -9.85 -13.54 3.41
N PRO A 100 -9.34 -13.96 4.59
CA PRO A 100 -9.40 -13.13 5.80
C PRO A 100 -8.56 -11.85 5.70
N TYR A 101 -7.44 -11.84 4.95
CA TYR A 101 -6.67 -10.63 4.69
C TYR A 101 -7.46 -9.59 3.91
N ARG A 102 -8.16 -10.00 2.84
CA ARG A 102 -9.06 -9.11 2.09
C ARG A 102 -10.19 -8.56 2.93
N TRP A 103 -10.63 -9.30 3.95
CA TRP A 103 -11.65 -8.83 4.89
C TRP A 103 -11.08 -7.84 5.94
N LEU A 104 -9.81 -8.00 6.33
CA LEU A 104 -9.14 -7.11 7.29
C LEU A 104 -8.62 -5.80 6.68
N LEU A 105 -8.35 -5.79 5.37
CA LEU A 105 -7.86 -4.60 4.68
C LEU A 105 -8.85 -3.43 4.85
N PRO A 106 -8.36 -2.23 5.21
CA PRO A 106 -9.21 -1.05 5.19
C PRO A 106 -9.74 -0.83 3.77
N GLY A 107 -10.95 -0.27 3.66
CA GLY A 107 -11.50 0.09 2.36
C GLY A 107 -10.52 0.98 1.61
N LYS A 108 -10.38 0.73 0.30
CA LYS A 108 -9.66 1.63 -0.62
C LYS A 108 -10.16 3.06 -0.38
N PRO A 109 -9.31 4.09 -0.53
CA PRO A 109 -9.74 5.47 -0.41
C PRO A 109 -10.87 5.66 -1.41
N LYS A 110 -12.10 5.73 -0.90
CA LYS A 110 -13.19 6.28 -1.68
C LYS A 110 -12.79 7.72 -1.93
N SER A 111 -13.15 8.31 -3.07
CA SER A 111 -12.99 9.75 -3.34
C SER A 111 -13.77 10.65 -2.34
N GLN A 112 -14.24 10.09 -1.23
CA GLN A 112 -14.93 10.69 -0.11
C GLN A 112 -14.20 10.28 1.17
N VAL A 113 -13.48 11.24 1.77
CA VAL A 113 -12.73 11.06 3.02
C VAL A 113 -13.73 10.91 4.16
N THR A 114 -14.05 9.67 4.53
CA THR A 114 -15.02 9.34 5.56
C THR A 114 -14.36 8.63 6.75
N THR A 115 -13.59 9.38 7.55
CA THR A 115 -13.25 8.96 8.92
C THR A 115 -13.45 10.16 9.88
N LYS A 116 -14.35 9.99 10.86
CA LYS A 116 -14.56 10.85 12.04
C LYS A 116 -14.47 12.38 11.81
N HIS A 117 -15.45 12.94 11.10
CA HIS A 117 -15.90 14.34 11.14
C HIS A 117 -14.87 15.48 10.99
N ILE A 118 -13.68 15.26 10.44
CA ILE A 118 -12.78 16.36 10.04
C ILE A 118 -12.58 16.30 8.53
N LYS A 119 -13.33 17.15 7.81
CA LYS A 119 -13.15 17.37 6.37
C LYS A 119 -11.73 17.88 6.12
N PRO A 120 -10.95 17.31 5.17
CA PRO A 120 -9.64 17.84 4.83
C PRO A 120 -9.73 19.31 4.45
N GLN A 121 -8.89 20.14 5.07
CA GLN A 121 -8.85 21.57 4.79
C GLN A 121 -8.11 21.82 3.47
N VAL A 122 -8.75 22.53 2.55
CA VAL A 122 -8.17 22.89 1.25
C VAL A 122 -8.22 24.40 1.10
N ASP A 123 -7.06 25.01 0.91
CA ASP A 123 -6.93 26.46 0.67
C ASP A 123 -6.56 26.69 -0.79
N VAL A 124 -7.43 27.38 -1.53
CA VAL A 124 -7.24 27.66 -2.95
C VAL A 124 -7.04 29.16 -3.14
N ILE A 125 -5.85 29.59 -3.55
CA ILE A 125 -5.61 30.98 -3.93
C ILE A 125 -5.62 31.09 -5.46
N PHE A 126 -6.50 31.94 -5.96
CA PHE A 126 -6.52 32.36 -7.36
C PHE A 126 -5.48 33.46 -7.56
N VAL A 127 -4.49 33.19 -8.39
CA VAL A 127 -3.47 34.13 -8.82
C VAL A 127 -3.89 34.64 -10.19
N LEU A 128 -4.49 35.82 -10.20
CA LEU A 128 -5.27 36.34 -11.31
C LEU A 128 -4.52 37.50 -11.98
N ASP A 129 -4.25 37.32 -13.26
CA ASP A 129 -3.80 38.37 -14.14
C ASP A 129 -4.92 39.41 -14.31
N VAL A 130 -4.60 40.69 -14.10
CA VAL A 130 -5.54 41.81 -14.19
C VAL A 130 -5.13 42.86 -15.22
N THR A 131 -4.46 42.40 -16.28
CA THR A 131 -4.10 43.17 -17.48
C THR A 131 -5.31 43.37 -18.40
N GLY A 132 -5.19 44.25 -19.39
CA GLY A 132 -6.33 44.77 -20.16
C GLY A 132 -7.21 43.70 -20.85
N SER A 133 -6.64 42.56 -21.24
CA SER A 133 -7.36 41.45 -21.91
C SER A 133 -8.11 40.53 -20.94
N MET A 134 -7.82 40.60 -19.64
CA MET A 134 -8.25 39.60 -18.66
C MET A 134 -9.65 39.84 -18.07
N GLN A 135 -10.36 40.90 -18.45
CA GLN A 135 -11.69 41.22 -17.91
C GLN A 135 -12.69 40.03 -17.98
N PRO A 136 -12.80 39.28 -19.10
CA PRO A 136 -13.68 38.12 -19.17
C PRO A 136 -13.32 37.02 -18.16
N ALA A 137 -12.02 36.83 -17.89
CA ALA A 137 -11.55 35.85 -16.92
C ALA A 137 -11.84 36.30 -15.48
N ILE A 138 -11.65 37.59 -15.17
CA ILE A 138 -12.01 38.18 -13.87
C ILE A 138 -13.51 37.99 -13.60
N ASP A 139 -14.35 38.32 -14.57
CA ASP A 139 -15.81 38.14 -14.47
C ASP A 139 -16.19 36.66 -14.33
N GLY A 140 -15.51 35.76 -15.04
CA GLY A 140 -15.72 34.32 -14.95
C GLY A 140 -15.39 33.74 -13.56
N VAL A 141 -14.28 34.15 -12.95
CA VAL A 141 -13.94 33.77 -11.57
C VAL A 141 -15.04 34.24 -10.60
N ARG A 142 -15.49 35.49 -10.73
CA ARG A 142 -16.56 36.05 -9.88
C ARG A 142 -17.85 35.24 -9.98
N GLN A 143 -18.24 34.87 -11.20
CA GLN A 143 -19.49 34.16 -11.47
C GLN A 143 -19.45 32.71 -10.98
N SER A 144 -18.32 32.02 -11.17
CA SER A 144 -18.22 30.57 -10.98
C SER A 144 -17.67 30.12 -9.61
N ILE A 145 -17.16 31.04 -8.78
CA ILE A 145 -16.54 30.68 -7.49
C ILE A 145 -17.47 29.92 -6.54
N GLY A 146 -18.77 30.25 -6.54
CA GLY A 146 -19.76 29.55 -5.72
C GLY A 146 -19.86 28.08 -6.10
N ALA A 147 -20.11 27.81 -7.39
CA ALA A 147 -20.18 26.46 -7.91
C ALA A 147 -18.86 25.69 -7.69
N PHE A 148 -17.70 26.35 -7.80
CA PHE A 148 -16.40 25.76 -7.50
C PHE A 148 -16.30 25.25 -6.07
N VAL A 149 -16.61 26.11 -5.09
CA VAL A 149 -16.54 25.79 -3.65
C VAL A 149 -17.58 24.73 -3.29
N ASP A 150 -18.80 24.83 -3.83
CA ASP A 150 -19.86 23.84 -3.62
C ASP A 150 -19.45 22.47 -4.15
N GLY A 151 -18.86 22.43 -5.35
CA GLY A 151 -18.42 21.18 -5.98
C GLY A 151 -17.30 20.47 -5.21
N LEU A 152 -16.38 21.20 -4.60
CA LEU A 152 -15.38 20.61 -3.70
C LEU A 152 -15.98 20.23 -2.34
N SER A 153 -16.93 21.02 -1.82
CA SER A 153 -17.62 20.73 -0.55
C SER A 153 -18.45 19.45 -0.62
N GLN A 154 -19.04 19.15 -1.79
CA GLN A 154 -19.72 17.88 -2.10
C GLN A 154 -18.79 16.65 -2.08
N ARG A 155 -17.47 16.87 -2.14
CA ARG A 155 -16.44 15.82 -1.99
C ARG A 155 -15.91 15.72 -0.56
N ASP A 156 -16.65 16.24 0.41
CA ASP A 156 -16.30 16.28 1.83
C ASP A 156 -15.01 17.07 2.14
N LEU A 157 -14.70 18.09 1.34
CA LEU A 157 -13.58 19.00 1.57
C LEU A 157 -14.05 20.27 2.30
N ASP A 158 -13.21 20.80 3.18
CA ASP A 158 -13.42 22.09 3.85
C ASP A 158 -12.61 23.17 3.13
N VAL A 159 -13.26 23.86 2.20
CA VAL A 159 -12.59 24.76 1.25
C VAL A 159 -12.63 26.21 1.72
N GLN A 160 -11.50 26.90 1.59
CA GLN A 160 -11.40 28.35 1.67
C GLN A 160 -10.69 28.89 0.44
N VAL A 161 -11.06 30.10 0.05
CA VAL A 161 -10.58 30.73 -1.19
C VAL A 161 -9.87 32.05 -0.89
N GLY A 162 -8.81 32.34 -1.64
CA GLY A 162 -8.05 33.57 -1.55
C GLY A 162 -7.74 34.14 -2.92
N LEU A 163 -7.30 35.39 -2.97
CA LEU A 163 -7.08 36.13 -4.20
C LEU A 163 -5.75 36.86 -4.14
N THR A 164 -4.96 36.72 -5.19
CA THR A 164 -3.79 37.54 -5.48
C THR A 164 -3.94 38.04 -6.91
N SER A 165 -3.89 39.36 -7.11
CA SER A 165 -3.89 39.96 -8.44
C SER A 165 -2.48 40.39 -8.84
N PHE A 166 -2.14 40.26 -10.11
CA PHE A 166 -0.84 40.73 -10.63
C PHE A 166 -0.97 41.35 -12.03
N ARG A 167 0.06 42.09 -12.40
CA ARG A 167 0.30 42.67 -13.73
C ARG A 167 1.80 42.58 -14.01
N ASP A 168 2.27 43.35 -14.98
CA ASP A 168 3.67 43.41 -15.34
C ASP A 168 4.47 44.26 -14.34
N ARG A 169 5.37 43.64 -13.57
CA ARG A 169 6.29 44.36 -12.67
C ARG A 169 7.49 44.95 -13.40
N VAL A 170 7.74 44.52 -14.64
CA VAL A 170 8.93 44.88 -15.41
C VAL A 170 8.57 45.03 -16.88
N ASP A 171 8.46 46.26 -17.36
CA ASP A 171 8.23 46.55 -18.77
C ASP A 171 9.53 46.95 -19.50
N ASP A 172 9.42 47.27 -20.79
CA ASP A 172 10.48 47.78 -21.69
C ASP A 172 11.09 49.10 -21.18
N LEU A 173 10.41 49.80 -20.28
CA LEU A 173 10.86 51.04 -19.63
C LEU A 173 11.52 50.76 -18.26
N GLY A 174 11.46 49.53 -17.75
CA GLY A 174 12.10 49.07 -16.52
C GLY A 174 11.11 48.55 -15.48
N VAL A 175 11.42 48.74 -14.20
CA VAL A 175 10.55 48.26 -13.11
C VAL A 175 9.33 49.18 -12.99
N THR A 176 8.14 48.60 -13.08
CA THR A 176 6.88 49.29 -12.87
C THR A 176 6.47 49.22 -11.38
N PRO A 177 5.61 50.14 -10.90
CA PRO A 177 5.01 50.06 -9.56
C PRO A 177 3.78 49.13 -9.52
N GLU A 178 3.72 48.10 -10.37
CA GLU A 178 2.59 47.16 -10.45
C GLU A 178 2.86 45.85 -9.68
N ASP A 179 3.37 45.97 -8.45
CA ASP A 179 3.66 44.81 -7.60
C ASP A 179 2.38 43.97 -7.31
N PRO A 180 2.50 42.63 -7.21
CA PRO A 180 1.37 41.75 -6.91
C PRO A 180 0.69 42.12 -5.59
N VAL A 181 -0.64 42.07 -5.60
CA VAL A 181 -1.48 42.41 -4.43
C VAL A 181 -2.26 41.19 -3.99
N SER A 182 -2.01 40.74 -2.76
CA SER A 182 -2.83 39.72 -2.11
C SER A 182 -3.88 40.33 -1.21
N PHE A 183 -5.09 39.79 -1.27
CA PHE A 183 -6.21 40.29 -0.49
C PHE A 183 -6.30 39.57 0.86
N ASN A 184 -6.39 40.37 1.92
CA ASN A 184 -6.55 39.88 3.28
C ASN A 184 -8.04 39.78 3.64
N PHE A 185 -8.39 38.70 4.34
CA PHE A 185 -9.71 38.42 4.90
C PHE A 185 -9.54 38.11 6.39
N ASP A 186 -9.84 39.07 7.25
CA ASP A 186 -9.76 38.95 8.71
C ASP A 186 -8.42 38.41 9.24
N GLY A 187 -7.32 38.92 8.69
CA GLY A 187 -5.97 38.53 9.08
C GLY A 187 -5.47 37.24 8.43
N MET A 188 -6.22 36.66 7.50
CA MET A 188 -5.85 35.47 6.71
C MET A 188 -5.77 35.80 5.21
N GLY A 189 -5.04 34.98 4.44
CA GLY A 189 -4.99 35.09 2.97
C GLY A 189 -6.15 34.39 2.26
N VAL A 190 -7.02 33.71 3.02
CA VAL A 190 -8.15 32.91 2.51
C VAL A 190 -9.40 33.13 3.37
N THR A 191 -10.58 32.88 2.81
CA THR A 191 -11.87 33.05 3.48
C THR A 191 -12.88 31.97 3.11
N ARG A 192 -13.86 31.74 4.00
CA ARG A 192 -15.12 31.02 3.70
C ARG A 192 -16.22 31.94 3.18
N ASP A 193 -16.10 33.26 3.40
CA ASP A 193 -17.09 34.24 2.96
C ASP A 193 -16.93 34.51 1.45
N LEU A 194 -17.77 33.84 0.67
CA LEU A 194 -17.75 33.94 -0.78
C LEU A 194 -18.23 35.31 -1.27
N ASP A 195 -19.03 36.02 -0.49
CA ASP A 195 -19.50 37.36 -0.87
C ASP A 195 -18.39 38.39 -0.64
N ALA A 196 -17.63 38.27 0.44
CA ALA A 196 -16.39 39.03 0.63
C ALA A 196 -15.38 38.77 -0.50
N PHE A 197 -15.18 37.50 -0.89
CA PHE A 197 -14.33 37.14 -2.01
C PHE A 197 -14.82 37.76 -3.33
N ARG A 198 -16.11 37.59 -3.66
CA ARG A 198 -16.73 38.17 -4.86
C ARG A 198 -16.62 39.69 -4.90
N ALA A 199 -16.75 40.36 -3.75
CA ALA A 199 -16.58 41.80 -3.65
C ALA A 199 -15.14 42.22 -4.00
N ARG A 200 -14.12 41.45 -3.57
CA ARG A 200 -12.72 41.69 -3.98
C ARG A 200 -12.52 41.50 -5.48
N VAL A 201 -13.01 40.39 -6.04
CA VAL A 201 -12.91 40.14 -7.49
C VAL A 201 -13.63 41.22 -8.30
N LYS A 202 -14.82 41.65 -7.86
CA LYS A 202 -15.60 42.71 -8.51
C LYS A 202 -14.88 44.07 -8.52
N ALA A 203 -14.03 44.33 -7.53
CA ALA A 203 -13.25 45.56 -7.45
C ALA A 203 -12.01 45.55 -8.36
N LEU A 204 -11.69 44.41 -8.99
CA LEU A 204 -10.61 44.32 -9.97
C LEU A 204 -11.09 44.86 -11.31
N GLU A 205 -10.28 45.72 -11.91
CA GLU A 205 -10.45 46.24 -13.27
C GLU A 205 -9.25 45.80 -14.10
N ALA A 206 -9.53 45.15 -15.22
CA ALA A 206 -8.55 44.81 -16.24
C ALA A 206 -7.98 46.09 -16.85
N ARG A 207 -6.69 46.34 -16.62
CA ARG A 207 -5.96 47.50 -17.15
C ARG A 207 -4.46 47.27 -17.06
N GLY A 208 -3.71 48.03 -17.83
CA GLY A 208 -2.25 47.88 -17.88
C GLY A 208 -1.83 46.62 -18.63
N GLY A 209 -0.63 46.12 -18.31
CA GLY A 209 -0.01 44.96 -18.95
C GLY A 209 1.23 45.27 -19.81
N GLY A 210 1.78 46.48 -19.71
CA GLY A 210 3.11 46.80 -20.23
C GLY A 210 3.41 46.22 -21.62
N ASP A 211 4.57 45.58 -21.73
CA ASP A 211 4.93 44.68 -22.80
C ASP A 211 4.88 43.22 -22.31
N PRO A 212 4.42 42.29 -23.15
CA PRO A 212 4.56 40.87 -22.85
C PRO A 212 6.05 40.47 -22.88
N PRO A 213 6.50 39.53 -22.03
CA PRO A 213 5.74 38.69 -21.09
C PRO A 213 5.37 39.33 -19.74
N GLU A 214 4.49 38.68 -18.96
CA GLU A 214 3.95 39.20 -17.67
C GLU A 214 4.63 38.60 -16.42
N SER A 215 4.59 39.29 -15.27
CA SER A 215 5.27 38.89 -14.02
C SER A 215 4.56 37.79 -13.20
N ALA A 216 4.19 36.69 -13.87
CA ALA A 216 3.46 35.58 -13.25
C ALA A 216 4.31 34.79 -12.23
N LEU A 217 5.63 34.69 -12.40
CA LEU A 217 6.49 33.93 -11.49
C LEU A 217 6.57 34.59 -10.11
N ASP A 218 6.76 35.90 -10.08
CA ASP A 218 6.77 36.68 -8.86
C ASP A 218 5.40 36.68 -8.18
N ALA A 219 4.31 36.76 -8.95
CA ALA A 219 2.96 36.69 -8.43
C ALA A 219 2.67 35.37 -7.71
N LEU A 220 3.10 34.24 -8.28
CA LEU A 220 2.96 32.92 -7.65
C LEU A 220 3.72 32.82 -6.33
N VAL A 221 4.97 33.29 -6.32
CA VAL A 221 5.79 33.27 -5.09
C VAL A 221 5.20 34.22 -4.04
N HIS A 222 4.73 35.39 -4.45
CA HIS A 222 4.04 36.32 -3.56
C HIS A 222 2.78 35.69 -2.95
N ALA A 223 1.94 35.04 -3.76
CA ALA A 223 0.75 34.32 -3.28
C ALA A 223 1.11 33.20 -2.29
N SER A 224 2.19 32.46 -2.56
CA SER A 224 2.62 31.37 -1.68
C SER A 224 3.11 31.80 -0.29
N ARG A 225 3.43 33.08 -0.11
CA ARG A 225 3.83 33.68 1.18
C ARG A 225 2.63 34.10 2.03
N GLN A 226 1.41 34.02 1.51
CA GLN A 226 0.20 34.39 2.25
C GLN A 226 -0.05 33.49 3.46
N LYS A 227 -0.88 33.97 4.38
CA LYS A 227 -1.25 33.20 5.58
C LYS A 227 -2.36 32.21 5.26
N TYR A 228 -1.99 30.94 5.17
CA TYR A 228 -2.89 29.80 5.03
C TYR A 228 -3.35 29.25 6.38
N ARG A 229 -4.38 28.41 6.38
CA ARG A 229 -4.74 27.61 7.55
C ARG A 229 -3.63 26.62 7.91
N PRO A 230 -3.48 26.26 9.20
CA PRO A 230 -2.56 25.19 9.59
C PRO A 230 -3.02 23.87 8.98
N ASP A 231 -2.06 23.04 8.54
CA ASP A 231 -2.28 21.70 7.97
C ASP A 231 -3.22 21.61 6.74
N SER A 232 -3.54 22.74 6.11
CA SER A 232 -4.34 22.79 4.88
C SER A 232 -3.56 22.29 3.67
N PHE A 233 -4.23 21.61 2.76
CA PHE A 233 -3.74 21.35 1.41
C PHE A 233 -3.79 22.66 0.59
N ARG A 234 -2.63 23.20 0.22
CA ARG A 234 -2.51 24.52 -0.42
C ARG A 234 -2.44 24.41 -1.94
N VAL A 235 -3.36 25.07 -2.62
CA VAL A 235 -3.51 25.08 -4.07
C VAL A 235 -3.34 26.51 -4.59
N LEU A 236 -2.53 26.67 -5.63
CA LEU A 236 -2.50 27.89 -6.43
C LEU A 236 -3.13 27.62 -7.79
N VAL A 237 -4.05 28.50 -8.20
CA VAL A 237 -4.65 28.49 -9.53
C VAL A 237 -4.23 29.78 -10.25
N LEU A 238 -3.25 29.67 -11.14
CA LEU A 238 -2.82 30.77 -12.01
C LEU A 238 -3.81 30.92 -13.16
N ILE A 239 -4.23 32.15 -13.42
CA ILE A 239 -5.10 32.51 -14.55
C ILE A 239 -4.46 33.69 -15.27
N THR A 240 -4.02 33.49 -16.51
CA THR A 240 -3.34 34.49 -17.34
C THR A 240 -3.46 34.11 -18.82
N ASP A 241 -3.43 35.07 -19.73
CA ASP A 241 -3.37 34.82 -21.17
C ASP A 241 -1.96 34.90 -21.75
N GLU A 242 -0.97 35.32 -20.96
CA GLU A 242 0.40 35.56 -21.41
C GLU A 242 1.45 34.65 -20.75
N ALA A 243 2.61 34.53 -21.40
CA ALA A 243 3.78 33.84 -20.90
C ALA A 243 4.36 34.51 -19.64
N PRO A 244 4.99 33.73 -18.73
CA PRO A 244 5.71 34.29 -17.60
C PRO A 244 7.00 34.99 -18.05
N ARG A 245 7.32 36.14 -17.47
CA ARG A 245 8.59 36.85 -17.65
C ARG A 245 9.74 36.09 -16.98
N ILE A 246 10.83 35.89 -17.72
CA ILE A 246 12.01 35.14 -17.29
C ILE A 246 13.28 35.84 -17.81
N PRO A 247 14.17 36.35 -16.94
CA PRO A 247 13.98 36.49 -15.50
C PRO A 247 12.89 37.51 -15.16
N ASP A 248 12.18 37.28 -14.06
CA ASP A 248 11.27 38.26 -13.45
C ASP A 248 12.04 39.15 -12.44
N LYS A 249 11.36 40.09 -11.77
CA LYS A 249 11.98 41.02 -10.82
C LYS A 249 12.60 40.31 -9.60
N GLU A 250 11.93 39.32 -9.02
CA GLU A 250 12.47 38.49 -7.93
C GLU A 250 12.92 37.12 -8.43
N MET A 251 12.07 36.41 -9.18
CA MET A 251 12.33 35.05 -9.64
C MET A 251 13.12 35.02 -10.94
N GLN A 252 14.34 34.49 -10.88
CA GLN A 252 15.24 34.48 -12.03
C GLN A 252 15.01 33.27 -12.96
N SER A 253 14.33 32.23 -12.50
CA SER A 253 14.03 31.04 -13.30
C SER A 253 12.77 30.29 -12.87
N ILE A 254 12.27 29.45 -13.79
CA ILE A 254 11.15 28.54 -13.54
C ILE A 254 11.48 27.56 -12.41
N GLU A 255 12.69 27.00 -12.39
CA GLU A 255 13.12 26.02 -11.38
C GLU A 255 13.24 26.67 -10.00
N GLN A 256 13.74 27.91 -9.93
CA GLN A 256 13.76 28.69 -8.70
C GLN A 256 12.34 28.88 -8.16
N THR A 257 11.42 29.29 -9.02
CA THR A 257 10.00 29.48 -8.69
C THR A 257 9.40 28.18 -8.15
N ALA A 258 9.54 27.08 -8.88
CA ALA A 258 9.02 25.77 -8.47
C ALA A 258 9.56 25.30 -7.11
N ARG A 259 10.87 25.49 -6.87
CA ARG A 259 11.49 25.18 -5.56
C ARG A 259 10.90 26.04 -4.45
N GLN A 260 10.72 27.33 -4.68
CA GLN A 260 10.19 28.26 -3.68
C GLN A 260 8.73 27.95 -3.33
N LEU A 261 7.89 27.65 -4.33
CA LEU A 261 6.50 27.25 -4.10
C LEU A 261 6.41 25.99 -3.24
N ARG A 262 7.23 24.97 -3.53
CA ARG A 262 7.31 23.75 -2.71
C ARG A 262 7.81 24.05 -1.30
N ALA A 263 8.82 24.89 -1.15
CA ALA A 263 9.36 25.30 0.16
C ALA A 263 8.31 26.05 1.01
N ASN A 264 7.43 26.82 0.36
CA ASN A 264 6.33 27.53 1.02
C ASN A 264 5.09 26.61 1.28
N GLY A 265 5.21 25.31 1.03
CA GLY A 265 4.17 24.32 1.33
C GLY A 265 3.03 24.29 0.31
N ILE A 266 3.21 24.86 -0.89
CA ILE A 266 2.24 24.67 -1.97
C ILE A 266 2.30 23.21 -2.42
N ARG A 267 1.14 22.56 -2.45
CA ARG A 267 1.00 21.14 -2.81
C ARG A 267 0.57 20.95 -4.24
N GLN A 268 -0.19 21.90 -4.78
CA GLN A 268 -0.73 21.80 -6.11
C GLN A 268 -0.68 23.16 -6.81
N LEU A 269 -0.18 23.16 -8.04
CA LEU A 269 -0.23 24.28 -8.96
C LEU A 269 -1.09 23.91 -10.16
N ARG A 270 -2.02 24.79 -10.53
CA ARG A 270 -2.84 24.67 -11.73
C ARG A 270 -2.76 25.98 -12.51
N SER A 271 -2.72 25.86 -13.84
CA SER A 271 -2.66 27.01 -14.74
C SER A 271 -3.83 26.97 -15.70
N VAL A 272 -4.51 28.10 -15.83
CA VAL A 272 -5.59 28.36 -16.78
C VAL A 272 -5.06 29.41 -17.75
N ILE A 273 -4.69 28.97 -18.96
CA ILE A 273 -3.91 29.77 -19.91
C ILE A 273 -4.50 29.78 -21.32
N TYR A 274 -4.37 30.89 -22.03
CA TYR A 274 -4.99 31.08 -23.35
C TYR A 274 -4.33 30.23 -24.45
N ARG A 275 -3.01 30.19 -24.46
CA ARG A 275 -2.20 29.39 -25.37
C ARG A 275 -1.46 28.36 -24.53
N GLY A 276 -1.32 27.12 -25.03
CA GLY A 276 -0.58 26.05 -24.36
C GLY A 276 0.93 26.31 -24.32
N ASP A 277 1.31 27.45 -23.76
CA ASP A 277 2.65 27.98 -23.69
C ASP A 277 3.59 26.99 -23.02
N GLU A 278 4.72 26.77 -23.67
CA GLU A 278 5.73 25.84 -23.19
C GLU A 278 6.33 26.33 -21.87
N ALA A 279 6.42 27.64 -21.62
CA ALA A 279 6.92 28.17 -20.36
C ALA A 279 6.02 27.79 -19.17
N HIS A 280 4.70 27.92 -19.31
CA HIS A 280 3.74 27.45 -18.29
C HIS A 280 3.80 25.93 -18.10
N ARG A 281 3.96 25.15 -19.18
CA ARG A 281 4.13 23.69 -19.08
C ARG A 281 5.44 23.32 -18.39
N GLN A 282 6.53 24.03 -18.67
CA GLN A 282 7.81 23.86 -18.01
C GLN A 282 7.69 24.18 -16.52
N LEU A 283 6.95 25.23 -16.15
CA LEU A 283 6.65 25.53 -14.75
C LEU A 283 5.88 24.42 -14.05
N LEU A 284 4.82 23.90 -14.69
CA LEU A 284 4.07 22.77 -14.14
C LEU A 284 4.94 21.51 -14.00
N ARG A 285 5.81 21.20 -14.97
CA ARG A 285 6.77 20.08 -14.90
C ARG A 285 7.82 20.30 -13.81
N ALA A 286 8.36 21.51 -13.68
CA ALA A 286 9.35 21.84 -12.66
C ALA A 286 8.75 21.78 -11.25
N PHE A 287 7.47 22.14 -11.11
CA PHE A 287 6.73 22.04 -9.86
C PHE A 287 6.45 20.57 -9.49
N ASN A 288 5.88 19.80 -10.42
CA ASN A 288 5.58 18.37 -10.25
C ASN A 288 6.17 17.53 -11.41
N PRO A 289 7.42 17.04 -11.29
CA PRO A 289 8.11 16.33 -12.36
C PRO A 289 7.54 14.93 -12.65
N THR A 290 6.69 14.40 -11.76
CA THR A 290 6.10 13.06 -11.91
C THR A 290 4.81 13.04 -12.71
N GLU A 291 4.23 14.20 -13.03
CA GLU A 291 2.97 14.32 -13.74
C GLU A 291 3.13 15.07 -15.07
N GLU A 292 2.39 14.64 -16.09
CA GLU A 292 2.33 15.40 -17.34
C GLU A 292 1.58 16.73 -17.11
N PRO A 293 2.13 17.86 -17.59
CA PRO A 293 1.52 19.16 -17.44
C PRO A 293 0.26 19.26 -18.30
N ARG A 294 -0.89 19.47 -17.67
CA ARG A 294 -2.17 19.59 -18.37
C ARG A 294 -2.89 20.89 -17.99
N PRO A 295 -2.47 22.04 -18.53
CA PRO A 295 -3.12 23.31 -18.25
C PRO A 295 -4.57 23.32 -18.75
N PHE A 296 -5.40 24.16 -18.14
CA PHE A 296 -6.75 24.47 -18.60
C PHE A 296 -6.69 25.57 -19.66
N LEU A 297 -7.60 25.53 -20.63
CA LEU A 297 -7.62 26.51 -21.71
C LEU A 297 -8.49 27.70 -21.33
N LEU A 298 -7.90 28.89 -21.28
CA LEU A 298 -8.60 30.14 -20.97
C LEU A 298 -9.64 30.50 -22.04
N GLN A 299 -9.45 30.03 -23.28
CA GLN A 299 -10.39 30.24 -24.39
C GLN A 299 -11.83 29.82 -24.05
N GLU A 300 -11.97 28.73 -23.30
CA GLU A 300 -13.28 28.22 -22.86
C GLU A 300 -13.99 29.22 -21.93
N ILE A 301 -13.22 29.94 -21.11
CA ILE A 301 -13.71 30.94 -20.17
C ILE A 301 -14.02 32.25 -20.88
N MET A 302 -13.14 32.69 -21.79
CA MET A 302 -13.32 33.95 -22.52
C MET A 302 -14.55 33.92 -23.44
N GLN A 303 -14.89 32.76 -24.01
CA GLN A 303 -16.08 32.61 -24.85
C GLN A 303 -17.37 32.46 -24.03
N GLY A 304 -17.30 31.73 -22.91
CA GLY A 304 -18.48 31.44 -22.06
C GLY A 304 -18.71 32.41 -20.92
N GLY A 305 -17.79 33.33 -20.66
CA GLY A 305 -17.82 34.29 -19.54
C GLY A 305 -17.79 33.65 -18.15
N SER A 306 -17.45 32.37 -18.04
CA SER A 306 -17.52 31.60 -16.78
C SER A 306 -16.45 30.50 -16.72
N LEU A 307 -16.09 30.08 -15.51
CA LEU A 307 -15.17 28.94 -15.33
C LEU A 307 -15.87 27.58 -15.53
N ASP A 308 -17.19 27.57 -15.68
CA ASP A 308 -18.03 26.36 -15.67
C ASP A 308 -17.52 25.21 -16.56
N PRO A 309 -16.97 25.44 -17.77
CA PRO A 309 -16.41 24.36 -18.60
C PRO A 309 -15.24 23.62 -17.94
N ILE A 310 -14.35 24.34 -17.26
CA ILE A 310 -13.12 23.78 -16.67
C ILE A 310 -13.33 23.28 -15.24
N LEU A 311 -14.40 23.74 -14.58
CA LEU A 311 -14.66 23.49 -13.17
C LEU A 311 -14.74 22.01 -12.79
N PRO A 312 -15.46 21.12 -13.51
CA PRO A 312 -15.54 19.71 -13.14
C PRO A 312 -14.16 19.08 -13.04
N ARG A 313 -13.33 19.28 -14.08
CA ARG A 313 -11.99 18.72 -14.14
C ARG A 313 -11.05 19.34 -13.09
N LEU A 314 -11.12 20.66 -12.88
CA LEU A 314 -10.32 21.33 -11.83
C LEU A 314 -10.65 20.76 -10.44
N ARG A 315 -11.93 20.55 -10.13
CA ARG A 315 -12.38 19.97 -8.85
C ARG A 315 -11.90 18.53 -8.69
N ASP A 316 -12.00 17.74 -9.76
CA ASP A 316 -11.60 16.34 -9.77
C ASP A 316 -10.10 16.18 -9.52
N GLU A 317 -9.28 16.99 -10.20
CA GLU A 317 -7.84 17.00 -10.01
C GLU A 317 -7.42 17.48 -8.61
N ILE A 318 -8.08 18.51 -8.05
CA ILE A 318 -7.81 18.97 -6.68
C ILE A 318 -8.16 17.87 -5.67
N SER A 319 -9.38 17.34 -5.75
CA SER A 319 -9.85 16.33 -4.79
C SER A 319 -9.04 15.04 -4.82
N THR A 320 -8.59 14.62 -6.00
CA THR A 320 -7.78 13.39 -6.15
C THR A 320 -6.42 13.54 -5.47
N GLU A 321 -5.73 14.67 -5.66
CA GLU A 321 -4.44 14.91 -5.02
C GLU A 321 -4.57 15.11 -3.50
N VAL A 322 -5.65 15.75 -3.04
CA VAL A 322 -5.94 15.84 -1.59
C VAL A 322 -6.11 14.45 -0.98
N VAL A 323 -6.88 13.56 -1.64
CA VAL A 323 -7.10 12.18 -1.18
C VAL A 323 -5.79 11.39 -1.16
N LYS A 324 -4.94 11.56 -2.18
CA LYS A 324 -3.63 10.91 -2.31
C LYS A 324 -2.62 11.39 -1.25
N GLU A 325 -2.55 12.70 -0.98
CA GLU A 325 -1.68 13.22 0.10
C GLU A 325 -2.14 12.72 1.48
N LYS A 326 -3.46 12.60 1.65
CA LYS A 326 -4.08 12.11 2.89
C LYS A 326 -4.16 10.58 2.94
N SER A 327 -3.65 9.85 1.94
CA SER A 327 -3.67 8.38 1.93
C SER A 327 -2.44 7.77 2.62
N VAL A 328 -2.60 6.57 3.18
CA VAL A 328 -1.55 5.75 3.80
C VAL A 328 -1.26 4.56 2.88
N LYS A 329 0.01 4.34 2.54
CA LYS A 329 0.45 3.18 1.73
C LYS A 329 0.74 1.95 2.61
N ALA A 330 0.50 0.77 2.06
CA ALA A 330 0.98 -0.48 2.65
C ALA A 330 2.41 -0.78 2.20
N VAL A 331 3.25 -1.34 3.08
CA VAL A 331 4.61 -1.78 2.73
C VAL A 331 4.61 -2.92 1.72
N GLN A 332 3.58 -3.75 1.75
CA GLN A 332 3.51 -4.98 0.98
C GLN A 332 2.70 -4.85 -0.32
N SER A 333 2.04 -3.72 -0.56
CA SER A 333 1.28 -3.46 -1.80
C SER A 333 1.44 -2.01 -2.27
N GLN A 334 1.35 -1.80 -3.59
CA GLN A 334 1.25 -0.45 -4.18
C GLN A 334 -0.13 0.19 -3.95
N GLU A 335 -0.98 -0.39 -3.08
CA GLU A 335 -2.31 0.10 -2.82
C GLU A 335 -2.29 1.21 -1.76
N GLU A 336 -3.05 2.28 -2.02
CA GLU A 336 -3.28 3.40 -1.13
C GLU A 336 -4.54 3.16 -0.29
N PHE A 337 -4.54 3.60 0.98
CA PHE A 337 -5.63 3.45 1.96
C PHE A 337 -5.97 4.79 2.62
N ALA A 338 -7.19 5.01 3.12
CA ALA A 338 -7.58 6.31 3.68
C ALA A 338 -6.78 6.73 4.94
N GLU A 339 -6.67 8.04 5.21
CA GLU A 339 -6.04 8.60 6.43
C GLU A 339 -6.66 7.99 7.71
N GLY A 340 -5.82 7.69 8.71
CA GLY A 340 -6.27 7.07 9.96
C GLY A 340 -6.53 5.56 9.89
N SER A 341 -6.42 4.94 8.72
CA SER A 341 -6.46 3.47 8.58
C SER A 341 -5.16 2.78 8.99
N GLY A 342 -4.11 3.54 9.31
CA GLY A 342 -2.76 3.04 9.60
C GLY A 342 -2.73 1.91 10.64
N GLY A 343 -3.53 2.00 11.70
CA GLY A 343 -3.63 0.95 12.72
C GLY A 343 -4.32 -0.33 12.24
N ARG A 344 -5.39 -0.22 11.43
CA ARG A 344 -6.05 -1.39 10.81
C ARG A 344 -5.15 -2.03 9.77
N LEU A 345 -4.44 -1.22 8.99
CA LEU A 345 -3.47 -1.69 8.00
C LEU A 345 -2.30 -2.41 8.67
N LEU A 346 -1.77 -1.84 9.76
CA LEU A 346 -0.74 -2.48 10.60
C LEU A 346 -1.22 -3.83 11.11
N LEU A 347 -2.43 -3.89 11.66
CA LEU A 347 -3.01 -5.14 12.16
C LEU A 347 -3.19 -6.17 11.03
N ALA A 348 -3.69 -5.77 9.86
CA ALA A 348 -3.83 -6.63 8.69
C ALA A 348 -2.50 -7.21 8.23
N VAL A 349 -1.46 -6.38 8.13
CA VAL A 349 -0.11 -6.84 7.76
C VAL A 349 0.49 -7.76 8.82
N CYS A 350 0.31 -7.45 10.12
CA CYS A 350 0.78 -8.32 11.21
C CYS A 350 0.11 -9.69 11.17
N VAL A 351 -1.21 -9.74 11.01
CA VAL A 351 -1.99 -10.99 10.94
C VAL A 351 -1.59 -11.81 9.71
N TRP A 352 -1.43 -11.16 8.55
CA TRP A 352 -0.94 -11.82 7.33
C TRP A 352 0.41 -12.49 7.54
N THR A 353 1.36 -11.73 8.09
CA THR A 353 2.74 -12.18 8.28
C THR A 353 2.83 -13.30 9.33
N ALA A 354 2.01 -13.23 10.39
CA ALA A 354 1.88 -14.26 11.42
C ALA A 354 1.32 -15.59 10.87
N LEU A 355 0.30 -15.53 10.02
CA LEU A 355 -0.31 -16.73 9.44
C LEU A 355 0.57 -17.37 8.38
N LEU A 356 1.29 -16.58 7.58
CA LEU A 356 2.33 -17.10 6.69
C LEU A 356 3.40 -17.85 7.47
N ALA A 357 3.94 -17.24 8.52
CA ALA A 357 4.96 -17.85 9.37
C ALA A 357 4.49 -19.18 10.00
N LEU A 358 3.25 -19.21 10.48
CA LEU A 358 2.61 -20.42 11.01
C LEU A 358 2.49 -21.51 9.96
N GLY A 359 2.04 -21.18 8.75
CA GLY A 359 1.94 -22.12 7.64
C GLY A 359 3.29 -22.73 7.26
N THR A 360 4.34 -21.90 7.19
CA THR A 360 5.71 -22.36 6.89
C THR A 360 6.24 -23.27 7.99
N ALA A 361 6.08 -22.87 9.26
CA ALA A 361 6.56 -23.63 10.41
C ALA A 361 5.86 -24.99 10.52
N LEU A 362 4.53 -25.02 10.38
CA LEU A 362 3.76 -26.27 10.40
C LEU A 362 4.18 -27.21 9.27
N ALA A 363 4.38 -26.69 8.05
CA ALA A 363 4.80 -27.51 6.92
C ALA A 363 6.20 -28.12 7.13
N LEU A 364 7.14 -27.37 7.72
CA LEU A 364 8.46 -27.87 8.08
C LEU A 364 8.40 -28.94 9.18
N ILE A 365 7.59 -28.71 10.22
CA ILE A 365 7.40 -29.67 11.33
C ILE A 365 6.77 -30.97 10.81
N ILE A 366 5.71 -30.87 10.00
CA ILE A 366 5.05 -32.03 9.38
C ILE A 366 6.04 -32.75 8.46
N GLY A 367 6.76 -32.02 7.62
CA GLY A 367 7.78 -32.57 6.74
C GLY A 367 8.85 -33.36 7.50
N GLN A 368 9.33 -32.82 8.62
CA GLN A 368 10.32 -33.46 9.46
C GLN A 368 9.78 -34.74 10.11
N LYS A 369 8.53 -34.73 10.59
CA LYS A 369 7.89 -35.88 11.21
C LYS A 369 7.56 -36.99 10.22
N VAL A 370 7.09 -36.64 9.02
CA VAL A 370 6.87 -37.59 7.91
C VAL A 370 8.19 -38.25 7.52
N TYR A 371 9.26 -37.46 7.41
CA TYR A 371 10.60 -37.98 7.12
C TYR A 371 11.12 -38.93 8.21
N LEU A 372 10.88 -38.60 9.48
CA LEU A 372 11.30 -39.41 10.64
C LEU A 372 10.32 -40.53 11.02
N ARG A 373 9.21 -40.70 10.28
CA ARG A 373 8.12 -41.66 10.56
C ARG A 373 7.59 -41.58 12.01
N ARG A 374 7.40 -40.36 12.52
CA ARG A 374 6.88 -40.10 13.89
C ARG A 374 5.39 -39.70 13.90
N PRO A 375 4.68 -39.83 15.04
CA PRO A 375 3.28 -39.42 15.18
C PRO A 375 3.04 -37.94 14.87
N TRP A 376 1.85 -37.62 14.36
CA TRP A 376 1.57 -36.38 13.62
C TRP A 376 1.38 -35.13 14.51
N LEU A 377 0.98 -35.29 15.78
CA LEU A 377 0.69 -34.18 16.71
C LEU A 377 1.18 -34.52 18.12
N ASP A 378 2.24 -33.84 18.57
CA ASP A 378 2.74 -33.92 19.96
C ASP A 378 2.77 -32.49 20.54
N GLY A 379 2.54 -32.32 21.84
CA GLY A 379 2.53 -31.00 22.51
C GLY A 379 3.70 -30.05 22.16
N PRO A 380 4.95 -30.54 22.02
CA PRO A 380 6.08 -29.71 21.60
C PRO A 380 5.94 -29.11 20.18
N ALA A 381 5.26 -29.81 19.26
CA ALA A 381 5.02 -29.31 17.91
C ALA A 381 4.06 -28.11 17.90
N LEU A 382 3.03 -28.14 18.75
CA LEU A 382 2.11 -27.02 18.97
C LEU A 382 2.82 -25.80 19.57
N SER A 383 3.74 -26.02 20.52
CA SER A 383 4.52 -24.93 21.12
C SER A 383 5.42 -24.21 20.08
N LYS A 384 6.09 -24.96 19.19
CA LYS A 384 6.91 -24.39 18.11
C LYS A 384 6.08 -23.64 17.07
N GLY A 385 4.90 -24.16 16.73
CA GLY A 385 3.93 -23.46 15.88
C GLY A 385 3.51 -22.11 16.48
N SER A 386 3.25 -22.04 17.78
CA SER A 386 2.86 -20.78 18.44
C SER A 386 3.97 -19.72 18.44
N ALA A 387 5.24 -20.11 18.52
CA ALA A 387 6.38 -19.19 18.44
C ALA A 387 6.48 -18.50 17.06
N SER A 388 6.13 -19.20 15.98
CA SER A 388 6.14 -18.65 14.62
C SER A 388 5.07 -17.56 14.40
N ILE A 389 3.94 -17.63 15.12
CA ILE A 389 2.91 -16.57 15.12
C ILE A 389 3.51 -15.29 15.71
N LEU A 390 4.18 -15.39 16.86
CA LEU A 390 4.82 -14.25 17.51
C LEU A 390 5.90 -13.63 16.61
N ALA A 391 6.70 -14.48 15.96
CA ALA A 391 7.71 -14.06 14.99
C ALA A 391 7.10 -13.28 13.81
N GLY A 392 5.99 -13.75 13.24
CA GLY A 392 5.31 -13.06 12.16
C GLY A 392 4.62 -11.77 12.58
N LEU A 393 4.07 -11.70 13.80
CA LEU A 393 3.54 -10.44 14.35
C LEU A 393 4.65 -9.39 14.50
N VAL A 394 5.81 -9.77 15.05
CA VAL A 394 6.96 -8.87 15.20
C VAL A 394 7.51 -8.43 13.85
N GLY A 395 7.69 -9.36 12.91
CA GLY A 395 8.16 -9.05 11.55
C GLY A 395 7.22 -8.11 10.81
N GLY A 396 5.91 -8.35 10.88
CA GLY A 396 4.89 -7.48 10.28
C GLY A 396 4.83 -6.09 10.93
N PHE A 397 4.93 -6.02 12.26
CA PHE A 397 4.93 -4.76 13.00
C PHE A 397 6.14 -3.91 12.69
N VAL A 398 7.35 -4.50 12.68
CA VAL A 398 8.58 -3.78 12.35
C VAL A 398 8.55 -3.30 10.90
N ALA A 399 8.14 -4.16 9.95
CA ALA A 399 8.08 -3.77 8.54
C ALA A 399 7.11 -2.60 8.31
N GLN A 400 5.85 -2.74 8.74
CA GLN A 400 4.78 -1.78 8.46
C GLN A 400 4.85 -0.54 9.36
N GLY A 401 5.20 -0.71 10.65
CA GLY A 401 5.33 0.39 11.60
C GLY A 401 6.50 1.32 11.27
N PHE A 402 7.65 0.76 10.89
CA PHE A 402 8.82 1.55 10.53
C PHE A 402 8.61 2.35 9.23
N PHE A 403 7.91 1.77 8.25
CA PHE A 403 7.52 2.48 7.03
C PHE A 403 6.55 3.63 7.28
N GLN A 404 5.58 3.46 8.18
CA GLN A 404 4.66 4.54 8.55
C GLN A 404 5.36 5.68 9.31
N LEU A 405 6.43 5.39 10.06
CA LEU A 405 7.18 6.38 10.84
C LEU A 405 8.17 7.20 10.01
N ILE A 406 8.81 6.60 9.01
CA ILE A 406 9.91 7.24 8.26
C ILE A 406 9.43 7.97 7.00
N GLY A 407 8.20 7.72 6.58
CA GLY A 407 7.64 8.28 5.36
C GLY A 407 8.01 7.45 4.12
N GLY A 408 7.10 7.45 3.15
CA GLY A 408 7.20 6.61 1.96
C GLY A 408 8.29 7.07 0.97
N GLY A 409 9.01 6.09 0.42
CA GLY A 409 9.95 6.24 -0.68
C GLY A 409 10.49 4.88 -1.14
N PRO A 410 10.95 4.71 -2.40
CA PRO A 410 11.31 3.39 -2.94
C PRO A 410 12.44 2.70 -2.14
N ALA A 411 13.42 3.48 -1.67
CA ALA A 411 14.53 2.97 -0.87
C ALA A 411 14.10 2.55 0.54
N VAL A 412 13.21 3.30 1.17
CA VAL A 412 12.65 3.00 2.50
C VAL A 412 11.74 1.77 2.43
N GLU A 413 10.96 1.64 1.35
CA GLU A 413 10.14 0.46 1.07
C GLU A 413 11.01 -0.80 0.96
N LEU A 414 12.07 -0.76 0.15
CA LEU A 414 12.97 -1.91 0.01
C LEU A 414 13.63 -2.29 1.34
N PHE A 415 14.14 -1.29 2.07
CA PHE A 415 14.84 -1.50 3.33
C PHE A 415 13.94 -2.07 4.44
N THR A 416 12.73 -1.52 4.60
CA THR A 416 11.74 -2.02 5.58
C THR A 416 11.30 -3.46 5.28
N ARG A 417 11.10 -3.78 3.99
CA ARG A 417 10.80 -5.16 3.55
C ARG A 417 11.94 -6.11 3.88
N LEU A 418 13.18 -5.73 3.58
CA LEU A 418 14.36 -6.56 3.89
C LEU A 418 14.47 -6.84 5.39
N ILE A 419 14.35 -5.82 6.24
CA ILE A 419 14.39 -6.00 7.70
C ILE A 419 13.26 -6.91 8.18
N GLY A 420 12.03 -6.69 7.71
CA GLY A 420 10.87 -7.49 8.08
C GLY A 420 11.06 -8.98 7.76
N TRP A 421 11.50 -9.28 6.53
CA TRP A 421 11.76 -10.67 6.11
C TRP A 421 12.98 -11.28 6.81
N SER A 422 14.04 -10.52 7.05
CA SER A 422 15.22 -11.00 7.78
C SER A 422 14.89 -11.33 9.24
N LEU A 423 14.11 -10.48 9.93
CA LEU A 423 13.66 -10.75 11.30
C LEU A 423 12.73 -11.97 11.34
N LEU A 424 11.79 -12.06 10.40
CA LEU A 424 10.89 -13.20 10.30
C LEU A 424 11.67 -14.51 10.11
N GLY A 425 12.57 -14.54 9.13
CA GLY A 425 13.38 -15.72 8.83
C GLY A 425 14.29 -16.12 9.99
N GLY A 426 14.91 -15.13 10.67
CA GLY A 426 15.75 -15.38 11.84
C GLY A 426 14.97 -15.96 13.02
N LEU A 427 13.79 -15.41 13.32
CA LEU A 427 12.96 -15.86 14.44
C LEU A 427 12.32 -17.23 14.19
N VAL A 428 11.85 -17.49 12.96
CA VAL A 428 11.30 -18.80 12.58
C VAL A 428 12.40 -19.86 12.51
N GLY A 429 13.61 -19.50 12.08
CA GLY A 429 14.75 -20.44 12.02
C GLY A 429 15.35 -20.79 13.38
N ALA A 430 15.14 -19.96 14.40
CA ALA A 430 15.65 -20.18 15.75
C ALA A 430 14.77 -21.09 16.63
N GLY A 431 13.47 -21.20 16.35
CA GLY A 431 12.50 -22.02 17.10
C GLY A 431 12.30 -23.42 16.53
#